data_AF-A0A2T3ZMK1-F1
#
_entry.id   AF-A0A2T3ZMK1-F1
#
_cell.length_a   1.000
_cell.length_b   1.000
_cell.length_c   1.000
_cell.angle_alpha   90.00
_cell.angle_beta   90.00
_cell.angle_gamma   90.00
#
_symmetry.space_group_name_H-M   'P 1'
#
loop_
_entity.id
_entity.type
_entity.pdbx_description
1 polymer ?
#
loop_
_entity_poly.entity_id
_entity_poly.type
_entity_poly.pdbx_seq_one_letter_code
_entity_poly.pdbx_strand_id
1 'polypeptide(L)'
;MAEALGIASGVVGIVSFGIELCQGLLEYYSSWKDAESEVTATYNSIQDLTKILLLVKSTVDKQDPESEIIVKVHDSITLCEGGITNLDKKLQKIRRLSLSDTVGERLLSQARRALYPFKKSTLIKLQEIVGDLQDRLHLTLTILDFNISIQNFDIVSGQLKYLSNEVDKTQLGIGNIQNSLAGIDRKIDTIESLYGDEYLRNFCMWLSPIFDIFEKRQHDNFELPSRQDGTWEWLQSTQEFKNWLSRTDRILWCPGQPGVGKTVLS
;
A
#
# COMPACT_ATOMS: atom_id res chain seq x y z
N MET A 1 -28.80 7.33 20.06
CA MET A 1 -29.03 8.79 20.17
C MET A 1 -28.99 9.34 21.59
N ALA A 2 -30.06 9.29 22.42
CA ALA A 2 -30.05 10.00 23.72
C ALA A 2 -29.00 9.48 24.73
N GLU A 3 -28.81 8.16 24.79
CA GLU A 3 -27.83 7.51 25.67
C GLU A 3 -26.38 7.79 25.25
N ALA A 4 -26.07 7.65 23.96
CA ALA A 4 -24.75 7.95 23.39
C ALA A 4 -24.35 9.43 23.57
N LEU A 5 -25.29 10.35 23.36
CA LEU A 5 -25.07 11.78 23.62
C LEU A 5 -24.83 12.05 25.13
N GLY A 6 -25.55 11.32 26.00
CA GLY A 6 -25.36 11.37 27.44
C GLY A 6 -23.95 10.94 27.84
N ILE A 7 -23.47 9.81 27.32
CA ILE A 7 -22.13 9.28 27.55
C ILE A 7 -21.05 10.29 27.09
N ALA A 8 -21.17 10.78 25.86
CA ALA A 8 -20.24 11.77 25.31
C ALA A 8 -20.20 13.05 26.17
N SER A 9 -21.37 13.56 26.57
CA SER A 9 -21.46 14.75 27.43
C SER A 9 -20.87 14.54 28.83
N GLY A 10 -21.04 13.34 29.41
CA GLY A 10 -20.46 12.98 30.71
C GLY A 10 -18.93 12.93 30.65
N VAL A 11 -18.37 12.36 29.58
CA VAL A 11 -16.93 12.37 29.32
C VAL A 11 -16.38 13.79 29.24
N VAL A 12 -16.99 14.63 28.41
CA VAL A 12 -16.55 16.02 28.23
C VAL A 12 -16.64 16.80 29.54
N GLY A 13 -17.67 16.53 30.35
CA GLY A 13 -17.86 17.11 31.68
C GLY A 13 -16.72 16.76 32.65
N ILE A 14 -16.43 15.46 32.82
CA ILE A 14 -15.37 15.00 33.74
C ILE A 14 -14.00 15.51 33.30
N VAL A 15 -13.69 15.45 32.00
CA VAL A 15 -12.40 15.92 31.46
C VAL A 15 -12.26 17.43 31.64
N SER A 16 -13.31 18.20 31.35
CA SER A 16 -13.27 19.66 31.52
C SER A 16 -13.10 20.06 32.99
N PHE A 17 -13.76 19.35 33.91
CA PHE A 17 -13.57 19.55 35.34
C PHE A 17 -12.14 19.22 35.79
N GLY A 18 -11.58 18.09 35.32
CA GLY A 18 -10.19 17.72 35.59
C GLY A 18 -9.18 18.77 35.10
N ILE A 19 -9.41 19.36 33.91
CA ILE A 19 -8.59 20.45 33.36
C ILE A 19 -8.66 21.68 34.27
N GLU A 20 -9.87 22.09 34.70
CA GLU A 20 -10.06 23.24 35.58
C GLU A 20 -9.32 23.06 36.93
N LEU A 21 -9.39 21.86 37.51
CA LEU A 21 -8.67 21.55 38.74
C LEU A 21 -7.15 21.64 38.56
N CYS A 22 -6.64 21.10 37.46
CA CYS A 22 -5.20 21.16 37.15
C CYS A 22 -4.76 22.60 36.91
N GLN A 23 -5.54 23.41 36.19
CA GLN A 23 -5.26 24.83 35.99
C GLN A 23 -5.24 25.60 37.31
N GLY A 24 -6.21 25.37 38.20
CA GLY A 24 -6.22 25.99 39.53
C GLY A 24 -5.01 25.61 40.39
N LEU A 25 -4.51 24.38 40.27
CA LEU A 25 -3.27 23.94 40.92
C LEU A 25 -2.03 24.58 40.28
N LEU A 26 -1.96 24.65 38.95
CA LEU A 26 -0.86 25.30 38.24
C LEU A 26 -0.78 26.79 38.56
N GLU A 27 -1.92 27.50 38.57
CA GLU A 27 -1.99 28.90 38.98
C GLU A 27 -1.46 29.09 40.40
N TYR A 28 -1.86 28.21 41.33
CA TYR A 28 -1.36 28.24 42.69
C TYR A 28 0.16 28.02 42.76
N TYR A 29 0.70 27.00 42.08
CA TYR A 29 2.13 26.70 42.12
C TYR A 29 3.00 27.58 41.21
N SER A 30 2.40 28.37 40.32
CA SER A 30 3.09 29.19 39.31
C SER A 30 4.17 30.13 39.88
N SER A 31 3.91 30.67 41.08
CA SER A 31 4.82 31.60 41.78
C SER A 31 6.03 30.90 42.41
N TRP A 32 6.04 29.57 42.45
CA TRP A 32 7.08 28.75 43.09
C TRP A 32 7.63 27.65 42.18
N LYS A 33 7.29 27.68 40.88
CA LYS A 33 7.69 26.66 39.91
C LYS A 33 9.21 26.49 39.74
N ASP A 34 9.99 27.52 40.10
CA ASP A 34 11.46 27.55 40.02
C ASP A 34 12.14 27.51 41.41
N ALA A 35 11.39 27.25 42.49
CA ALA A 35 11.88 27.40 43.85
C ALA A 35 12.63 26.17 44.39
N GLU A 36 12.04 24.98 44.27
CA GLU A 36 12.60 23.72 44.78
C GLU A 36 12.29 22.57 43.81
N SER A 37 13.24 21.65 43.65
CA SER A 37 13.15 20.51 42.72
C SER A 37 11.85 19.70 42.89
N GLU A 38 11.43 19.41 44.13
CA GLU A 38 10.18 18.67 44.40
C GLU A 38 8.92 19.46 43.97
N VAL A 39 8.93 20.79 44.11
CA VAL A 39 7.84 21.68 43.69
C VAL A 39 7.77 21.77 42.17
N THR A 40 8.92 21.93 41.51
CA THR A 40 9.05 21.93 40.05
C THR A 40 8.57 20.60 39.46
N ALA A 41 8.98 19.48 40.04
CA ALA A 41 8.54 18.15 39.61
C ALA A 41 7.01 17.98 39.72
N THR A 42 6.43 18.46 40.82
CA THR A 42 4.98 18.46 41.03
C THR A 42 4.26 19.35 40.02
N TYR A 43 4.78 20.56 39.76
CA TYR A 43 4.23 21.48 38.77
C TYR A 43 4.24 20.87 37.36
N ASN A 44 5.36 20.28 36.95
CA ASN A 44 5.50 19.63 35.64
C ASN A 44 4.55 18.43 35.50
N SER A 45 4.43 17.59 36.55
CA SER A 45 3.51 16.45 36.55
C SER A 45 2.05 16.90 36.37
N ILE A 46 1.60 17.96 37.07
CA ILE A 46 0.25 18.52 36.88
C ILE A 46 0.09 19.08 35.45
N GLN A 47 1.13 19.73 34.92
CA GLN A 47 1.12 20.27 33.56
C GLN A 47 0.97 19.15 32.53
N ASP A 48 1.66 18.04 32.71
CA ASP A 48 1.58 16.90 31.80
C ASP A 48 0.21 16.21 31.87
N LEU A 49 -0.37 16.07 33.07
CA LEU A 49 -1.76 15.60 33.21
C LEU A 49 -2.74 16.53 32.48
N THR A 50 -2.53 17.85 32.56
CA THR A 50 -3.35 18.83 31.83
C THR A 50 -3.27 18.63 30.32
N LYS A 51 -2.06 18.39 29.78
CA LYS A 51 -1.87 18.10 28.35
C LYS A 51 -2.60 16.83 27.93
N ILE A 52 -2.50 15.76 28.74
CA ILE A 52 -3.20 14.48 28.47
C ILE A 52 -4.71 14.72 28.43
N LEU A 53 -5.28 15.41 29.41
CA LEU A 53 -6.72 15.70 29.45
C LEU A 53 -7.18 16.57 28.26
N LEU A 54 -6.37 17.53 27.82
CA LEU A 54 -6.64 18.33 26.63
C LEU A 54 -6.63 17.49 25.34
N LEU A 55 -5.67 16.56 25.22
CA LEU A 55 -5.62 15.62 24.11
C LEU A 55 -6.89 14.76 24.09
N VAL A 56 -7.27 14.18 25.23
CA VAL A 56 -8.50 13.39 25.39
C VAL A 56 -9.74 14.21 24.97
N LYS A 57 -9.88 15.44 25.46
CA LYS A 57 -10.97 16.34 25.07
C LYS A 57 -11.02 16.56 23.55
N SER A 58 -9.88 16.89 22.96
CA SER A 58 -9.78 17.13 21.51
C SER A 58 -10.10 15.89 20.66
N THR A 59 -9.83 14.69 21.19
CA THR A 59 -10.17 13.42 20.54
C THR A 59 -11.67 13.18 20.62
N VAL A 60 -12.28 13.38 21.79
CA VAL A 60 -13.73 13.20 21.97
C VAL A 60 -14.53 14.19 21.12
N ASP A 61 -14.11 15.46 21.06
CA ASP A 61 -14.80 16.52 20.30
C ASP A 61 -14.82 16.26 18.77
N LYS A 62 -13.87 15.47 18.26
CA LYS A 62 -13.76 15.14 16.82
C LYS A 62 -14.48 13.85 16.42
N GLN A 63 -14.88 13.04 17.39
CA GLN A 63 -15.49 11.74 17.14
C GLN A 63 -17.01 11.86 17.11
N ASP A 64 -17.65 10.99 16.33
CA ASP A 64 -19.11 10.88 16.34
C ASP A 64 -19.61 10.40 17.71
N PRO A 65 -20.67 10.99 18.31
CA PRO A 65 -21.19 10.61 19.63
C PRO A 65 -21.53 9.12 19.76
N GLU A 66 -21.85 8.43 18.67
CA GLU A 66 -22.17 7.00 18.66
C GLU A 66 -20.95 6.10 18.40
N SER A 67 -19.76 6.70 18.27
CA SER A 67 -18.49 5.98 18.08
C SER A 67 -18.18 5.08 19.28
N GLU A 68 -17.82 3.83 18.99
CA GLU A 68 -17.33 2.87 20.00
C GLU A 68 -16.11 3.41 20.77
N ILE A 69 -15.36 4.34 20.16
CA ILE A 69 -14.25 5.06 20.77
C ILE A 69 -14.73 5.89 21.98
N ILE A 70 -15.85 6.59 21.88
CA ILE A 70 -16.37 7.45 22.95
C ILE A 70 -16.84 6.61 24.14
N VAL A 71 -17.48 5.47 23.89
CA VAL A 71 -17.93 4.54 24.95
C VAL A 71 -16.72 4.01 25.72
N LYS A 72 -15.66 3.58 25.02
CA LYS A 72 -14.46 3.07 25.68
C LYS A 72 -13.66 4.17 26.40
N VAL A 73 -13.58 5.37 25.82
CA VAL A 73 -13.00 6.54 26.48
C VAL A 73 -13.80 6.92 27.73
N HIS A 74 -15.13 6.75 27.71
CA HIS A 74 -15.97 6.95 28.88
C HIS A 74 -15.61 6.02 30.04
N ASP A 75 -15.53 4.71 29.79
CA ASP A 75 -15.14 3.74 30.82
C ASP A 75 -13.78 4.08 31.44
N SER A 76 -12.84 4.52 30.61
CA SER A 76 -11.50 4.96 31.02
C SER A 76 -11.52 6.15 31.97
N ILE A 77 -12.36 7.14 31.66
CA ILE A 77 -12.45 8.40 32.41
C ILE A 77 -13.24 8.23 33.69
N THR A 78 -14.26 7.37 33.68
CA THR A 78 -15.01 6.98 34.89
C THR A 78 -14.09 6.33 35.91
N LEU A 79 -13.12 5.50 35.48
CA LEU A 79 -12.09 4.94 36.38
C LEU A 79 -11.15 6.02 36.98
N CYS A 80 -11.07 7.19 36.38
CA CYS A 80 -10.26 8.32 36.85
C CYS A 80 -11.03 9.29 37.77
N GLU A 81 -12.36 9.18 37.85
CA GLU A 81 -13.24 10.11 38.59
C GLU A 81 -12.86 10.19 40.09
N GLY A 82 -12.49 9.08 40.70
CA GLY A 82 -12.02 9.04 42.09
C GLY A 82 -10.73 9.84 42.31
N GLY A 83 -9.78 9.78 41.37
CA GLY A 83 -8.54 10.55 41.40
C GLY A 83 -8.80 12.05 41.19
N ILE A 84 -9.67 12.40 40.23
CA ILE A 84 -10.11 13.78 39.98
C ILE A 84 -10.80 14.38 41.22
N THR A 85 -11.67 13.61 41.88
CA THR A 85 -12.31 14.02 43.13
C THR A 85 -11.30 14.24 44.26
N ASN A 86 -10.23 13.44 44.31
CA ASN A 86 -9.15 13.63 45.28
C ASN A 86 -8.31 14.88 44.98
N LEU A 87 -8.09 15.22 43.71
CA LEU A 87 -7.49 16.49 43.29
C LEU A 87 -8.36 17.68 43.73
N ASP A 88 -9.68 17.61 43.54
CA ASP A 88 -10.59 18.67 44.01
C ASP A 88 -10.46 18.87 45.53
N LYS A 89 -10.54 17.80 46.32
CA LYS A 89 -10.35 17.90 47.79
C LYS A 89 -9.03 18.57 48.18
N LYS A 90 -7.96 18.35 47.42
CA LYS A 90 -6.66 19.02 47.63
C LYS A 90 -6.71 20.50 47.26
N LEU A 91 -7.28 20.84 46.11
CA LEU A 91 -7.44 22.23 45.69
C LEU A 91 -8.36 23.01 46.64
N GLN A 92 -9.46 22.42 47.09
CA GLN A 92 -10.36 23.03 48.09
C GLN A 92 -9.67 23.24 49.43
N LYS A 93 -8.78 22.33 49.86
CA LYS A 93 -7.98 22.54 51.07
C LYS A 93 -7.02 23.72 50.92
N ILE A 94 -6.44 23.92 49.74
CA ILE A 94 -5.60 25.08 49.41
C ILE A 94 -6.44 26.37 49.44
N ARG A 95 -7.63 26.35 48.83
CA ARG A 95 -8.56 27.49 48.80
C ARG A 95 -9.09 27.85 50.19
N ARG A 96 -9.47 26.87 51.03
CA ARG A 96 -9.97 27.14 52.40
C ARG A 96 -8.93 27.76 53.32
N LEU A 97 -7.63 27.53 53.07
CA LEU A 97 -6.56 28.22 53.81
C LEU A 97 -6.56 29.74 53.58
N SER A 98 -7.31 30.29 52.61
CA SER A 98 -7.38 31.73 52.31
C SER A 98 -8.57 32.48 52.95
N LEU A 99 -9.51 31.79 53.61
CA LEU A 99 -10.81 32.35 54.03
C LEU A 99 -10.97 32.56 55.54
N SER A 100 -9.91 32.97 56.26
CA SER A 100 -10.03 33.34 57.68
C SER A 100 -10.24 34.86 57.84
N ASP A 101 -11.34 35.24 58.50
CA ASP A 101 -11.82 36.61 58.61
C ASP A 101 -11.23 37.43 59.76
N THR A 102 -10.33 36.86 60.57
CA THR A 102 -9.75 37.56 61.72
C THR A 102 -8.41 38.21 61.36
N VAL A 103 -8.21 39.50 61.65
CA VAL A 103 -7.04 40.29 61.22
C VAL A 103 -5.68 39.65 61.59
N GLY A 104 -5.57 39.05 62.77
CA GLY A 104 -4.36 38.31 63.18
C GLY A 104 -4.19 36.94 62.51
N GLU A 105 -5.30 36.30 62.13
CA GLU A 105 -5.29 35.02 61.41
C GLU A 105 -5.03 35.21 59.91
N ARG A 106 -5.26 36.40 59.33
CA ARG A 106 -4.90 36.75 57.94
C ARG A 106 -3.39 36.66 57.68
N LEU A 107 -2.56 37.10 58.63
CA LEU A 107 -1.11 37.04 58.48
C LEU A 107 -0.58 35.59 58.58
N LEU A 108 -1.10 34.83 59.54
CA LEU A 108 -0.76 33.41 59.72
C LEU A 108 -1.30 32.53 58.57
N SER A 109 -2.47 32.84 58.03
CA SER A 109 -3.05 32.13 56.88
C SER A 109 -2.28 32.41 55.59
N GLN A 110 -1.84 33.66 55.36
CA GLN A 110 -0.94 33.99 54.25
C GLN A 110 0.44 33.34 54.38
N ALA A 111 1.02 33.31 55.59
CA ALA A 111 2.29 32.62 55.85
C ALA A 111 2.15 31.10 55.64
N ARG A 112 1.06 30.49 56.14
CA ARG A 112 0.74 29.08 55.89
C ARG A 112 0.53 28.81 54.40
N ARG A 113 -0.08 29.73 53.64
CA ARG A 113 -0.28 29.62 52.19
C ARG A 113 1.03 29.63 51.42
N ALA A 114 2.01 30.43 51.85
CA ALA A 114 3.33 30.46 51.23
C ALA A 114 4.20 29.25 51.61
N LEU A 115 3.98 28.66 52.79
CA LEU A 115 4.71 27.47 53.28
C LEU A 115 4.05 26.15 52.90
N TYR A 116 2.76 26.14 52.55
CA TYR A 116 2.03 24.96 52.13
C TYR A 116 2.62 24.28 50.87
N PRO A 117 3.10 25.01 49.83
CA PRO A 117 3.77 24.44 48.66
C PRO A 117 5.02 23.63 49.02
N PHE A 118 5.70 23.99 50.11
CA PHE A 118 6.92 23.32 50.58
C PHE A 118 6.65 22.17 51.57
N LYS A 119 5.38 21.84 51.84
CA LYS A 119 5.06 20.68 52.66
C LYS A 119 5.29 19.40 51.87
N LYS A 120 6.39 18.72 52.16
CA LYS A 120 6.75 17.42 51.57
C LYS A 120 5.59 16.40 51.53
N SER A 121 4.83 16.26 52.61
CA SER A 121 3.66 15.36 52.66
C SER A 121 2.50 15.75 51.74
N THR A 122 2.43 17.01 51.30
CA THR A 122 1.45 17.48 50.33
C THR A 122 1.94 17.25 48.92
N LEU A 123 3.21 17.57 48.63
CA LEU A 123 3.85 17.32 47.33
C LEU A 123 3.80 15.83 46.97
N ILE A 124 4.23 14.95 47.88
CA ILE A 124 4.19 13.49 47.67
C ILE A 124 2.77 13.02 47.36
N LYS A 125 1.78 13.43 48.17
CA LYS A 125 0.39 13.01 47.93
C LYS A 125 -0.18 13.56 46.62
N LEU A 126 0.26 14.74 46.18
CA LEU A 126 -0.19 15.30 44.91
C LEU A 126 0.45 14.56 43.74
N GLN A 127 1.75 14.29 43.82
CA GLN A 127 2.47 13.47 42.84
C GLN A 127 1.91 12.04 42.76
N GLU A 128 1.56 11.41 43.87
CA GLU A 128 0.90 10.10 43.88
C GLU A 128 -0.44 10.13 43.15
N ILE A 129 -1.28 11.13 43.42
CA ILE A 129 -2.61 11.26 42.77
C ILE A 129 -2.45 11.55 41.27
N VAL A 130 -1.56 12.49 40.91
CA VAL A 130 -1.35 12.87 39.51
C VAL A 130 -0.70 11.73 38.73
N GLY A 131 0.29 11.05 39.31
CA GLY A 131 0.94 9.88 38.73
C GLY A 131 -0.04 8.74 38.46
N ASP A 132 -0.86 8.36 39.46
CA ASP A 132 -1.88 7.32 39.27
C ASP A 132 -2.90 7.69 38.18
N LEU A 133 -3.29 8.96 38.09
CA LEU A 133 -4.16 9.45 37.01
C LEU A 133 -3.48 9.39 35.64
N GLN A 134 -2.21 9.79 35.54
CA GLN A 134 -1.44 9.72 34.31
C GLN A 134 -1.28 8.28 33.83
N ASP A 135 -0.89 7.37 34.72
CA ASP A 135 -0.68 5.96 34.42
C ASP A 135 -1.97 5.29 33.92
N ARG A 136 -3.09 5.56 34.60
CA ARG A 136 -4.41 5.03 34.19
C ARG A 136 -4.82 5.55 32.82
N LEU A 137 -4.75 6.87 32.60
CA LEU A 137 -5.10 7.46 31.31
C LEU A 137 -4.21 6.95 30.19
N HIS A 138 -2.90 6.86 30.41
CA HIS A 138 -1.96 6.31 29.43
C HIS A 138 -2.25 4.85 29.10
N LEU A 139 -2.43 4.01 30.12
CA LEU A 139 -2.71 2.59 29.93
C LEU A 139 -4.01 2.39 29.15
N THR A 140 -5.09 3.08 29.53
CA THR A 140 -6.37 2.86 28.86
C THR A 140 -6.41 3.42 27.45
N LEU A 141 -5.79 4.58 27.19
CA LEU A 141 -5.66 5.10 25.82
C LEU A 141 -4.81 4.20 24.93
N THR A 142 -3.75 3.58 25.48
CA THR A 142 -2.93 2.62 24.74
C THR A 142 -3.71 1.34 24.40
N ILE A 143 -4.50 0.83 25.34
CA ILE A 143 -5.37 -0.33 25.10
C ILE A 143 -6.42 0.00 24.03
N LEU A 144 -6.96 1.22 24.04
CA LEU A 144 -7.91 1.70 23.04
C LEU A 144 -7.27 1.76 21.65
N ASP A 145 -6.08 2.35 21.52
CA ASP A 145 -5.34 2.43 20.26
C ASP A 145 -5.04 1.04 19.68
N PHE A 146 -4.66 0.09 20.55
CA PHE A 146 -4.46 -1.31 20.17
C PHE A 146 -5.76 -1.99 19.71
N ASN A 147 -6.87 -1.75 20.43
CA ASN A 147 -8.16 -2.37 20.09
C ASN A 147 -8.70 -1.87 18.74
N ILE A 148 -8.61 -0.55 18.48
CA ILE A 148 -8.98 0.04 17.18
C ILE A 148 -8.09 -0.53 16.07
N SER A 149 -6.79 -0.68 16.33
CA SER A 149 -5.85 -1.27 15.37
C SER A 149 -6.19 -2.72 15.03
N ILE A 150 -6.59 -3.54 16.02
CA ILE A 150 -7.06 -4.91 15.79
C ILE A 150 -8.32 -4.92 14.93
N GLN A 151 -9.31 -4.08 15.26
CA GLN A 151 -10.55 -4.00 14.47
C GLN A 151 -10.27 -3.62 13.01
N ASN A 152 -9.40 -2.63 12.79
CA ASN A 152 -8.98 -2.23 11.46
C ASN A 152 -8.27 -3.38 10.71
N PHE A 153 -7.40 -4.13 11.40
CA PHE A 153 -6.73 -5.29 10.84
C PHE A 153 -7.74 -6.38 10.43
N ASP A 154 -8.75 -6.64 11.26
CA ASP A 154 -9.81 -7.60 10.95
C ASP A 154 -10.60 -7.19 9.70
N ILE A 155 -10.98 -5.92 9.59
CA ILE A 155 -11.66 -5.37 8.39
C ILE A 155 -10.81 -5.57 7.13
N VAL A 156 -9.53 -5.17 7.19
CA VAL A 156 -8.61 -5.31 6.05
C VAL A 156 -8.41 -6.78 5.68
N SER A 157 -8.30 -7.67 6.67
CA SER A 157 -8.17 -9.11 6.44
C SER A 157 -9.41 -9.69 5.72
N GLY A 158 -10.60 -9.22 6.09
CA GLY A 158 -11.86 -9.59 5.44
C GLY A 158 -11.92 -9.12 3.98
N GLN A 159 -11.49 -7.88 3.72
CA GLN A 159 -11.41 -7.34 2.35
C GLN A 159 -10.39 -8.10 1.49
N LEU A 160 -9.22 -8.43 2.04
CA LEU A 160 -8.22 -9.24 1.35
C LEU A 160 -8.74 -10.63 1.00
N LYS A 161 -9.49 -11.27 1.91
CA LYS A 161 -10.11 -12.57 1.65
C LYS A 161 -11.15 -12.50 0.52
N TYR A 162 -11.96 -11.44 0.50
CA TYR A 162 -12.91 -11.21 -0.59
C TYR A 162 -12.19 -11.04 -1.94
N LEU A 163 -11.16 -10.19 -1.99
CA LEU A 163 -10.37 -9.97 -3.19
C LEU A 163 -9.68 -11.25 -3.68
N SER A 164 -9.15 -12.07 -2.76
CA SER A 164 -8.56 -13.37 -3.12
C SER A 164 -9.56 -14.27 -3.84
N ASN A 165 -10.81 -14.33 -3.36
CA ASN A 165 -11.85 -15.14 -3.99
C ASN A 165 -12.25 -14.60 -5.38
N GLU A 166 -12.29 -13.27 -5.54
CA GLU A 166 -12.52 -12.68 -6.87
C GLU A 166 -11.34 -12.95 -7.82
N VAL A 167 -10.10 -12.89 -7.35
CA VAL A 167 -8.91 -13.28 -8.13
C VAL A 167 -9.03 -14.74 -8.58
N ASP A 168 -9.42 -15.67 -7.71
CA ASP A 168 -9.61 -17.08 -8.07
C ASP A 168 -10.66 -17.26 -9.19
N LYS A 169 -11.79 -16.52 -9.12
CA LYS A 169 -12.79 -16.53 -10.19
C LYS A 169 -12.25 -15.99 -11.51
N THR A 170 -11.49 -14.90 -11.47
CA THR A 170 -10.87 -14.34 -12.68
C THR A 170 -9.86 -15.31 -13.28
N GLN A 171 -9.09 -16.02 -12.45
CA GLN A 171 -8.13 -17.02 -12.89
C GLN A 171 -8.82 -18.20 -13.60
N LEU A 172 -9.95 -18.67 -13.08
CA LEU A 172 -10.78 -19.69 -13.75
C LEU A 172 -11.31 -19.20 -15.10
N GLY A 173 -11.77 -17.94 -15.16
CA GLY A 173 -12.20 -17.30 -16.41
C GLY A 173 -11.09 -17.25 -17.46
N ILE A 174 -9.88 -16.86 -17.06
CA ILE A 174 -8.69 -16.84 -17.92
C ILE A 174 -8.38 -18.24 -18.45
N GLY A 175 -8.43 -19.27 -17.60
CA GLY A 175 -8.22 -20.66 -18.02
C GLY A 175 -9.20 -21.13 -19.10
N ASN A 176 -10.48 -20.76 -18.98
CA ASN A 176 -11.49 -21.07 -20.00
C ASN A 176 -11.23 -20.36 -21.34
N ILE A 177 -10.77 -19.11 -21.29
CA ILE A 177 -10.40 -18.34 -22.49
C ILE A 177 -9.16 -18.97 -23.16
N GLN A 178 -8.14 -19.32 -22.38
CA GLN A 178 -6.93 -19.99 -22.89
C GLN A 178 -7.27 -21.32 -23.59
N ASN A 179 -8.14 -22.13 -22.99
CA ASN A 179 -8.61 -23.38 -23.62
C ASN A 179 -9.37 -23.13 -24.92
N SER A 180 -10.21 -22.09 -24.97
CA SER A 180 -10.94 -21.73 -26.18
C SER A 180 -10.00 -21.23 -27.28
N LEU A 181 -9.00 -20.43 -26.93
CA LEU A 181 -7.98 -19.94 -27.87
C LEU A 181 -7.17 -21.08 -28.47
N ALA A 182 -6.71 -22.03 -27.64
CA ALA A 182 -6.05 -23.24 -28.13
C ALA A 182 -6.95 -24.08 -29.05
N GLY A 183 -8.28 -24.03 -28.85
CA GLY A 183 -9.25 -24.64 -29.76
C GLY A 183 -9.36 -23.91 -31.10
N ILE A 184 -9.24 -22.59 -31.10
CA ILE A 184 -9.24 -21.76 -32.32
C ILE A 184 -7.95 -21.97 -33.10
N ASP A 185 -6.79 -21.94 -32.45
CA ASP A 185 -5.47 -22.15 -33.10
C ASP A 185 -5.45 -23.47 -33.88
N ARG A 186 -5.90 -24.58 -33.25
CA ARG A 186 -6.00 -25.88 -33.95
C ARG A 186 -6.91 -25.85 -35.18
N LYS A 187 -8.00 -25.09 -35.13
CA LYS A 187 -8.90 -24.93 -36.28
C LYS A 187 -8.25 -24.12 -37.39
N ILE A 188 -7.48 -23.09 -37.04
CA ILE A 188 -6.69 -22.30 -37.99
C ILE A 188 -5.65 -23.21 -38.67
N ASP A 189 -4.87 -23.98 -37.90
CA ASP A 189 -3.91 -24.95 -38.45
C ASP A 189 -4.58 -25.94 -39.42
N THR A 190 -5.80 -26.40 -39.07
CA THR A 190 -6.58 -27.29 -39.93
C THR A 190 -7.00 -26.59 -41.23
N ILE A 191 -7.42 -25.32 -41.17
CA ILE A 191 -7.79 -24.55 -42.36
C ILE A 191 -6.55 -24.29 -43.23
N GLU A 192 -5.43 -23.89 -42.65
CA GLU A 192 -4.18 -23.66 -43.38
C GLU A 192 -3.70 -24.93 -44.09
N SER A 193 -3.77 -26.10 -43.45
CA SER A 193 -3.38 -27.36 -44.08
C SER A 193 -4.34 -27.81 -45.20
N LEU A 194 -5.65 -27.58 -45.06
CA LEU A 194 -6.62 -27.94 -46.10
C LEU A 194 -6.57 -26.99 -47.31
N TYR A 195 -6.45 -25.69 -47.06
CA TYR A 195 -6.54 -24.70 -48.13
C TYR A 195 -5.19 -24.22 -48.65
N GLY A 196 -4.10 -24.31 -47.88
CA GLY A 196 -2.80 -23.78 -48.27
C GLY A 196 -2.26 -24.44 -49.53
N ASP A 197 -2.12 -25.76 -49.51
CA ASP A 197 -1.47 -26.48 -50.61
C ASP A 197 -2.48 -26.92 -51.68
N GLU A 198 -3.64 -27.43 -51.28
CA GLU A 198 -4.61 -27.99 -52.23
C GLU A 198 -5.28 -26.90 -53.07
N TYR A 199 -5.67 -25.77 -52.46
CA TYR A 199 -6.27 -24.66 -53.21
C TYR A 199 -5.25 -24.04 -54.17
N LEU A 200 -4.03 -23.78 -53.70
CA LEU A 200 -2.99 -23.17 -54.52
C LEU A 200 -2.63 -24.08 -55.69
N ARG A 201 -2.51 -25.40 -55.44
CA ARG A 201 -2.30 -26.39 -56.50
C ARG A 201 -3.47 -26.45 -57.49
N ASN A 202 -4.71 -26.49 -57.01
CA ASN A 202 -5.89 -26.49 -57.88
C ASN A 202 -6.02 -25.20 -58.70
N PHE A 203 -5.72 -24.06 -58.10
CA PHE A 203 -5.69 -22.77 -58.76
C PHE A 203 -4.59 -22.70 -59.82
N CYS A 204 -3.38 -23.17 -59.51
CA CYS A 204 -2.27 -23.27 -60.47
C CYS A 204 -2.62 -24.21 -61.63
N MET A 205 -3.25 -25.35 -61.35
CA MET A 205 -3.78 -26.26 -62.39
C MET A 205 -4.86 -25.60 -63.25
N TRP A 206 -5.73 -24.77 -62.68
CA TRP A 206 -6.74 -24.03 -63.46
C TRP A 206 -6.11 -22.96 -64.36
N LEU A 207 -5.16 -22.18 -63.83
CA LEU A 207 -4.43 -21.16 -64.61
C LEU A 207 -3.60 -21.79 -65.75
N SER A 208 -2.98 -22.93 -65.48
CA SER A 208 -2.15 -23.66 -66.44
C SER A 208 -2.30 -25.16 -66.18
N PRO A 209 -3.11 -25.87 -67.00
CA PRO A 209 -3.28 -27.32 -66.88
C PRO A 209 -1.98 -28.14 -67.05
N ILE A 210 -0.89 -27.47 -67.44
CA ILE A 210 0.43 -28.01 -67.71
C ILE A 210 1.46 -27.60 -66.64
N PHE A 211 1.03 -26.98 -65.54
CA PHE A 211 1.89 -26.53 -64.43
C PHE A 211 2.80 -27.64 -63.90
N ASP A 212 2.23 -28.79 -63.50
CA ASP A 212 2.97 -29.96 -62.99
C ASP A 212 3.90 -30.61 -64.03
N ILE A 213 3.73 -30.31 -65.33
CA ILE A 213 4.50 -30.89 -66.43
C ILE A 213 5.82 -30.15 -66.63
N PHE A 214 5.83 -28.83 -66.44
CA PHE A 214 7.03 -28.02 -66.63
C PHE A 214 7.99 -28.07 -65.45
N GLU A 215 7.48 -28.10 -64.21
CA GLU A 215 8.36 -28.26 -63.03
C GLU A 215 9.11 -29.59 -63.06
N LYS A 216 8.40 -30.71 -63.31
CA LYS A 216 9.04 -32.03 -63.41
C LYS A 216 10.09 -32.08 -64.51
N ARG A 217 9.80 -31.51 -65.68
CA ARG A 217 10.79 -31.45 -66.79
C ARG A 217 12.01 -30.59 -66.47
N GLN A 218 11.86 -29.51 -65.72
CA GLN A 218 12.98 -28.67 -65.30
C GLN A 218 13.81 -29.41 -64.24
N HIS A 219 13.17 -29.97 -63.22
CA HIS A 219 13.84 -30.73 -62.16
C HIS A 219 14.57 -31.96 -62.72
N ASP A 220 13.91 -32.75 -63.58
CA ASP A 220 14.54 -33.86 -64.31
C ASP A 220 15.77 -33.37 -65.09
N ASN A 221 15.68 -32.23 -65.81
CA ASN A 221 16.83 -31.69 -66.55
C ASN A 221 18.01 -31.26 -65.64
N PHE A 222 17.74 -30.79 -64.41
CA PHE A 222 18.79 -30.34 -63.49
C PHE A 222 19.35 -31.49 -62.62
N GLU A 223 18.53 -32.46 -62.24
CA GLU A 223 18.85 -33.58 -61.34
C GLU A 223 19.27 -34.88 -62.05
N LEU A 224 19.30 -34.92 -63.39
CA LEU A 224 19.74 -36.11 -64.14
C LEU A 224 21.12 -36.62 -63.67
N PRO A 225 21.28 -37.94 -63.40
CA PRO A 225 22.56 -38.60 -63.16
C PRO A 225 23.52 -38.57 -64.37
N SER A 226 23.06 -38.01 -65.49
CA SER A 226 23.73 -37.98 -66.79
C SER A 226 24.70 -36.81 -66.97
N ARG A 227 24.86 -35.95 -65.96
CA ARG A 227 25.93 -34.94 -65.96
C ARG A 227 27.27 -35.66 -65.88
N GLN A 228 28.00 -35.66 -66.99
CA GLN A 228 29.35 -36.22 -67.04
C GLN A 228 30.34 -35.16 -66.55
N ASP A 229 31.16 -35.50 -65.55
CA ASP A 229 32.23 -34.62 -65.10
C ASP A 229 33.16 -34.26 -66.28
N GLY A 230 33.62 -33.01 -66.32
CA GLY A 230 34.48 -32.51 -67.39
C GLY A 230 33.77 -32.08 -68.68
N THR A 231 32.45 -32.29 -68.82
CA THR A 231 31.68 -31.88 -70.03
C THR A 231 31.81 -30.39 -70.37
N TRP A 232 32.15 -29.55 -69.40
CA TRP A 232 32.22 -28.10 -69.57
C TRP A 232 33.66 -27.55 -69.65
N GLU A 233 34.67 -28.39 -69.45
CA GLU A 233 36.07 -27.96 -69.45
C GLU A 233 36.52 -27.45 -70.82
N TRP A 234 36.00 -28.05 -71.90
CA TRP A 234 36.30 -27.58 -73.25
C TRP A 234 35.81 -26.14 -73.47
N LEU A 235 34.63 -25.76 -72.97
CA LEU A 235 34.09 -24.41 -73.11
C LEU A 235 34.93 -23.41 -72.33
N GLN A 236 35.37 -23.77 -71.12
CA GLN A 236 36.26 -22.94 -70.30
C GLN A 236 37.61 -22.69 -70.97
N SER A 237 38.06 -23.60 -71.82
CA SER A 237 39.31 -23.46 -72.56
C SER A 237 39.23 -22.46 -73.72
N THR A 238 38.03 -22.21 -74.26
CA THR A 238 37.80 -21.34 -75.42
C THR A 238 38.12 -19.87 -75.14
N GLN A 239 38.57 -19.14 -76.17
CA GLN A 239 38.92 -17.74 -76.00
C GLN A 239 37.67 -16.86 -75.87
N GLU A 240 36.59 -17.24 -76.53
CA GLU A 240 35.27 -16.59 -76.50
C GLU A 240 34.71 -16.58 -75.07
N PHE A 241 34.79 -17.72 -74.37
CA PHE A 241 34.37 -17.80 -72.97
C PHE A 241 35.25 -16.96 -72.05
N LYS A 242 36.58 -16.98 -72.24
CA LYS A 242 37.52 -16.15 -71.46
C LYS A 242 37.34 -14.66 -71.70
N ASN A 243 37.05 -14.25 -72.93
CA ASN A 243 36.77 -12.85 -73.29
C ASN A 243 35.45 -12.39 -72.67
N TRP A 244 34.41 -13.21 -72.75
CA TRP A 244 33.14 -12.94 -72.07
C TRP A 244 33.30 -12.87 -70.54
N LEU A 245 34.01 -13.82 -69.94
CA LEU A 245 34.26 -13.85 -68.49
C LEU A 245 35.08 -12.65 -68.01
N SER A 246 36.08 -12.22 -68.79
CA SER A 246 36.86 -11.00 -68.53
C SER A 246 36.11 -9.71 -68.85
N ARG A 247 34.85 -9.80 -69.29
CA ARG A 247 33.97 -8.68 -69.70
C ARG A 247 34.51 -7.84 -70.85
N THR A 248 35.46 -8.37 -71.62
CA THR A 248 35.91 -7.74 -72.87
C THR A 248 34.84 -7.84 -73.95
N ASP A 249 34.08 -8.94 -73.95
CA ASP A 249 32.83 -9.10 -74.71
C ASP A 249 31.60 -9.18 -73.77
N ARG A 250 30.49 -8.54 -74.13
CA ARG A 250 29.27 -8.51 -73.27
C ARG A 250 28.33 -9.70 -73.46
N ILE A 251 28.45 -10.42 -74.58
CA ILE A 251 27.53 -11.49 -74.97
C ILE A 251 28.37 -12.70 -75.36
N LEU A 252 28.13 -13.84 -74.68
CA LEU A 252 28.64 -15.14 -75.13
C LEU A 252 27.58 -15.78 -76.01
N TRP A 253 27.91 -15.98 -77.28
CA TRP A 253 27.04 -16.68 -78.21
C TRP A 253 27.41 -18.17 -78.23
N CYS A 254 26.46 -19.03 -77.84
CA CYS A 254 26.64 -20.49 -77.81
C CYS A 254 25.82 -21.17 -78.92
N PRO A 255 26.27 -21.15 -80.19
CA PRO A 255 25.55 -21.79 -81.28
C PRO A 255 25.65 -23.31 -81.18
N GLY A 256 24.61 -24.00 -81.63
CA GLY A 256 24.63 -25.46 -81.68
C GLY A 256 23.32 -26.01 -82.20
N GLN A 257 23.33 -27.27 -82.63
CA GLN A 257 22.13 -27.96 -83.12
C GLN A 257 21.05 -28.06 -82.02
N PRO A 258 19.76 -28.23 -82.36
CA PRO A 258 18.73 -28.52 -81.37
C PRO A 258 19.10 -29.74 -80.51
N GLY A 259 18.84 -29.70 -79.20
CA GLY A 259 19.10 -30.83 -78.29
C GLY A 259 20.52 -30.95 -77.74
N VAL A 260 21.49 -30.13 -78.15
CA VAL A 260 22.89 -30.19 -77.65
C VAL A 260 23.12 -29.60 -76.25
N GLY A 261 22.05 -29.35 -75.48
CA GLY A 261 22.16 -28.92 -74.09
C GLY A 261 22.38 -27.41 -73.86
N LYS A 262 22.11 -26.55 -74.85
CA LYS A 262 22.25 -25.07 -74.71
C LYS A 262 21.47 -24.49 -73.53
N THR A 263 20.24 -24.98 -73.27
CA THR A 263 19.39 -24.53 -72.15
C THR A 263 19.90 -25.02 -70.80
N VAL A 264 20.62 -26.14 -70.76
CA VAL A 264 21.26 -26.64 -69.52
C VAL A 264 22.53 -25.83 -69.19
N LEU A 265 23.10 -25.16 -70.20
CA LEU A 265 24.27 -24.28 -70.10
C LEU A 265 23.94 -22.84 -69.65
N SER A 266 22.69 -22.38 -69.82
CA SER A 266 22.23 -21.02 -69.48
C SER A 266 21.62 -20.95 -68.09
#